data_AF-A0A0U5AXF5-F1
#
_entry.id   AF-A0A0U5AXF5-F1
#
_cell.length_a   1.000
_cell.length_b   1.000
_cell.length_c   1.000
_cell.angle_alpha   90.00
_cell.angle_beta   90.00
_cell.angle_gamma   90.00
#
_symmetry.space_group_name_H-M   'P 1'
#
loop_
_entity.id
_entity.type
_entity.pdbx_description
1 polymer ?
#
loop_
_entity_poly.entity_id
_entity_poly.type
_entity_poly.pdbx_seq_one_letter_code
_entity_poly.pdbx_strand_id
1 'polypeptide(L)'
;MPAQPFMEQAVSDLLHNCTECKICIKACPFLEKYGLPKEIILQRKEEVFYCTNCSACSFLCKEGLDPAEALYFLKVSLLEEGSTLGEKLKKSALSFTKKIHSFPISHWEKAERIFWPGCSLWGTYPHLIKELLKILNKFSDKKIVLVLDCCLDPLYQIGALGETKKGWQELNQRFLDYGINEVIVACTNCYKIFKRFSNNLRVFHILEILPEEEFQNTLNKPFFHLPCPAFKEMDLKEKIVEKFKDKVDRVLPYPSCCGAGGGAYFSEEISESFLEKTLKLAGKRPILTFCFGCKNRFLKKGERALHLLETLKGIKPLESHVSSAKKWFNRIKFSLQRKITRPKSFFFLLFFLLMLISFYFQWRGFLKAENFADTIKAFSGHPLSIILYLIIYTIAPSFFISSLALTLLAGFLWGPLFGGLIALTGATLGATLSFQLARYFFRESLKTRLGLEKWKYFDEITKKHGWKAVAFVRLFPLFPFPVVNYLFGLTSIDLKTYVICTFFFMAPAGFAYTGLGFSLKSILFEGKFFPLFLVLAFLFTLTILLRYLSKKWKL
;
A
#
# COMPACT_ATOMS: atom_id res chain seq x y z
N MET A 1 16.02 -6.22 20.14
CA MET A 1 14.77 -6.95 20.48
C MET A 1 15.13 -7.82 21.68
N PRO A 2 14.34 -7.87 22.77
CA PRO A 2 14.48 -9.03 23.62
C PRO A 2 14.17 -10.23 22.73
N ALA A 3 15.17 -11.08 22.52
CA ALA A 3 14.99 -12.32 21.78
C ALA A 3 13.86 -13.13 22.47
N GLN A 4 13.22 -14.05 21.75
CA GLN A 4 12.22 -14.95 22.35
C GLN A 4 12.64 -15.52 23.73
N PRO A 5 13.93 -15.89 23.95
CA PRO A 5 14.46 -16.24 25.27
C PRO A 5 14.25 -15.20 26.39
N PHE A 6 14.34 -13.90 26.11
CA PHE A 6 14.14 -12.86 27.13
C PHE A 6 12.65 -12.71 27.51
N MET A 7 11.75 -12.93 26.56
CA MET A 7 10.31 -12.89 26.85
C MET A 7 9.88 -14.11 27.67
N GLU A 8 10.46 -15.28 27.41
CA GLU A 8 10.30 -16.49 28.24
C GLU A 8 10.86 -16.27 29.65
N GLN A 9 12.02 -15.61 29.76
CA GLN A 9 12.60 -15.25 31.05
C GLN A 9 11.65 -14.38 31.88
N ALA A 10 11.02 -13.37 31.27
CA ALA A 10 10.07 -12.50 31.98
C ALA A 10 8.87 -13.27 32.57
N VAL A 11 8.40 -14.34 31.90
CA VAL A 11 7.37 -15.23 32.46
C VAL A 11 7.92 -16.03 33.64
N SER A 12 9.09 -16.63 33.47
CA SER A 12 9.76 -17.40 34.53
C SER A 12 9.97 -16.56 35.79
N ASP A 13 10.59 -15.39 35.65
CA ASP A 13 10.86 -14.46 36.75
C ASP A 13 9.57 -14.05 37.45
N LEU A 14 8.50 -13.78 36.69
CA LEU A 14 7.21 -13.41 37.25
C LEU A 14 6.56 -14.56 38.05
N LEU A 15 6.69 -15.81 37.59
CA LEU A 15 6.13 -16.96 38.28
C LEU A 15 6.88 -17.29 39.57
N HIS A 16 8.21 -17.12 39.59
CA HIS A 16 9.05 -17.51 40.72
C HIS A 16 9.28 -16.38 41.74
N ASN A 17 9.38 -15.13 41.29
CA ASN A 17 9.84 -14.02 42.15
C ASN A 17 8.73 -13.03 42.53
N CYS A 18 7.48 -13.21 42.06
CA CYS A 18 6.39 -12.30 42.40
C CYS A 18 5.89 -12.50 43.84
N THR A 19 6.08 -11.48 44.67
CA THR A 19 5.69 -11.43 46.10
C THR A 19 4.19 -11.25 46.36
N GLU A 20 3.36 -11.22 45.31
CA GLU A 20 1.91 -11.01 45.45
C GLU A 20 1.49 -9.75 46.21
N CYS A 21 2.31 -8.69 46.23
CA CYS A 21 2.01 -7.47 46.99
C CYS A 21 0.77 -6.66 46.50
N LYS A 22 0.12 -7.08 45.40
CA LYS A 22 -1.10 -6.48 44.79
C LYS A 22 -0.99 -5.01 44.39
N ILE A 23 0.20 -4.40 44.36
CA ILE A 23 0.37 -2.99 43.98
C ILE A 23 -0.03 -2.73 42.51
N CYS A 24 0.25 -3.69 41.63
CA CYS A 24 -0.11 -3.61 40.21
C CYS A 24 -1.63 -3.65 39.98
N ILE A 25 -2.38 -4.36 40.84
CA ILE A 25 -3.85 -4.41 40.81
C ILE A 25 -4.43 -3.02 41.07
N LYS A 26 -3.95 -2.34 42.12
CA LYS A 26 -4.40 -0.98 42.47
C LYS A 26 -4.23 0.02 41.33
N ALA A 27 -3.30 -0.22 40.41
CA ALA A 27 -3.02 0.66 39.28
C ALA A 27 -3.69 0.23 37.96
N CYS A 28 -4.24 -0.98 37.85
CA CYS A 28 -4.70 -1.54 36.58
C CYS A 28 -6.10 -2.17 36.68
N PRO A 29 -7.15 -1.54 36.13
CA PRO A 29 -8.51 -2.11 36.09
C PRO A 29 -8.61 -3.52 35.48
N PHE A 30 -7.74 -3.84 34.51
CA PHE A 30 -7.65 -5.19 33.97
C PHE A 30 -7.21 -6.21 35.03
N LEU A 31 -6.18 -5.90 35.82
CA LEU A 31 -5.71 -6.79 36.88
C LEU A 31 -6.66 -6.81 38.08
N GLU A 32 -7.38 -5.71 38.34
CA GLU A 32 -8.46 -5.66 39.32
C GLU A 32 -9.59 -6.64 38.99
N LYS A 33 -9.95 -6.76 37.71
CA LYS A 33 -10.96 -7.72 37.27
C LYS A 33 -10.45 -9.17 37.21
N TYR A 34 -9.26 -9.37 36.64
CA TYR A 34 -8.82 -10.72 36.27
C TYR A 34 -7.79 -11.35 37.21
N GLY A 35 -7.21 -10.58 38.14
CA GLY A 35 -6.25 -11.07 39.11
C GLY A 35 -4.80 -10.63 38.83
N LEU A 36 -3.88 -11.18 39.62
CA LEU A 36 -2.45 -10.93 39.47
C LEU A 36 -1.93 -11.47 38.12
N PRO A 37 -0.87 -10.87 37.56
CA PRO A 37 -0.27 -11.35 36.31
C PRO A 37 0.06 -12.85 36.30
N LYS A 38 0.53 -13.42 37.42
CA LYS A 38 0.80 -14.85 37.52
C LYS A 38 -0.46 -15.72 37.49
N GLU A 39 -1.56 -15.26 38.08
CA GLU A 39 -2.84 -15.97 38.06
C GLU A 39 -3.40 -16.00 36.64
N ILE A 40 -3.24 -14.91 35.89
CA ILE A 40 -3.61 -14.83 34.47
C ILE A 40 -2.80 -15.84 33.64
N ILE A 41 -1.49 -15.90 33.85
CA ILE A 41 -0.62 -16.86 33.14
C ILE A 41 -0.98 -18.31 33.44
N LEU A 42 -1.32 -18.63 34.69
CA LEU A 42 -1.56 -20.01 35.11
C LEU A 42 -3.01 -20.48 34.85
N GLN A 43 -4.00 -19.60 35.05
CA GLN A 43 -5.40 -20.00 35.19
C GLN A 43 -6.36 -19.29 34.23
N ARG A 44 -6.01 -18.09 33.75
CA ARG A 44 -6.92 -17.21 32.96
C ARG A 44 -6.22 -16.68 31.72
N LYS A 45 -5.72 -17.61 30.90
CA LYS A 45 -4.80 -17.30 29.81
C LYS A 45 -5.45 -16.43 28.72
N GLU A 46 -6.67 -16.74 28.31
CA GLU A 46 -7.39 -16.04 27.24
C GLU A 46 -7.68 -14.56 27.57
N GLU A 47 -7.88 -14.25 28.85
CA GLU A 47 -8.16 -12.90 29.33
C GLU A 47 -7.00 -11.94 29.05
N VAL A 48 -5.77 -12.46 28.85
CA VAL A 48 -4.59 -11.65 28.53
C VAL A 48 -4.81 -10.75 27.31
N PHE A 49 -5.67 -11.13 26.37
CA PHE A 49 -5.95 -10.31 25.20
C PHE A 49 -6.57 -8.96 25.56
N TYR A 50 -7.28 -8.83 26.70
CA TYR A 50 -7.79 -7.54 27.19
C TYR A 50 -6.72 -6.66 27.83
N CYS A 51 -5.52 -7.18 28.12
CA CYS A 51 -4.39 -6.37 28.56
C CYS A 51 -4.01 -5.35 27.48
N THR A 52 -3.71 -4.11 27.89
CA THR A 52 -3.28 -3.04 26.98
C THR A 52 -1.77 -3.01 26.75
N ASN A 53 -1.00 -3.83 27.49
CA ASN A 53 0.47 -3.80 27.57
C ASN A 53 1.02 -2.38 27.78
N CYS A 54 0.34 -1.59 28.63
CA CYS A 54 0.74 -0.22 28.93
C CYS A 54 1.99 -0.11 29.80
N SER A 55 2.41 -1.19 30.48
CA SER A 55 3.54 -1.25 31.42
C SER A 55 3.35 -0.59 32.78
N ALA A 56 2.14 -0.17 33.15
CA ALA A 56 1.88 0.37 34.49
C ALA A 56 2.23 -0.62 35.62
N CYS A 57 1.98 -1.92 35.41
CA CYS A 57 2.33 -2.97 36.36
C CYS A 57 3.85 -3.15 36.52
N SER A 58 4.63 -2.99 35.46
CA SER A 58 6.10 -3.09 35.48
C SER A 58 6.72 -1.91 36.22
N PHE A 59 6.27 -0.69 35.93
CA PHE A 59 6.76 0.52 36.61
C PHE A 59 6.45 0.57 38.12
N LEU A 60 5.45 -0.19 38.57
CA LEU A 60 5.04 -0.25 39.98
C LEU A 60 5.54 -1.51 40.69
N CYS A 61 6.20 -2.44 39.98
CA CYS A 61 6.68 -3.67 40.58
C CYS A 61 7.86 -3.38 41.51
N LYS A 62 7.71 -3.68 42.80
CA LYS A 62 8.77 -3.49 43.81
C LYS A 62 9.98 -4.40 43.60
N GLU A 63 9.73 -5.58 43.04
CA GLU A 63 10.75 -6.59 42.75
C GLU A 63 11.46 -6.37 41.41
N GLY A 64 11.17 -5.27 40.70
CA GLY A 64 11.77 -4.98 39.39
C GLY A 64 11.35 -5.92 38.25
N LEU A 65 10.31 -6.73 38.44
CA LEU A 65 9.80 -7.66 37.42
C LEU A 65 9.09 -6.88 36.29
N ASP A 66 8.97 -7.51 35.11
CA ASP A 66 8.23 -6.96 33.97
C ASP A 66 6.96 -7.77 33.64
N PRO A 67 5.86 -7.61 34.41
CA PRO A 67 4.61 -8.29 34.11
C PRO A 67 4.02 -7.91 32.75
N ALA A 68 4.29 -6.71 32.23
CA ALA A 68 3.75 -6.30 30.94
C ALA A 68 4.40 -7.02 29.77
N GLU A 69 5.70 -7.34 29.85
CA GLU A 69 6.39 -8.18 28.86
C GLU A 69 5.99 -9.65 29.02
N ALA A 70 5.86 -10.16 30.26
CA ALA A 70 5.36 -11.52 30.50
C ALA A 70 3.94 -11.75 29.92
N LEU A 71 3.01 -10.81 30.17
CA LEU A 71 1.68 -10.85 29.58
C LEU A 71 1.69 -10.59 28.06
N TYR A 72 2.68 -9.87 27.53
CA TYR A 72 2.86 -9.74 26.09
C TYR A 72 3.26 -11.07 25.47
N PHE A 73 4.22 -11.77 26.06
CA PHE A 73 4.66 -13.08 25.62
C PHE A 73 3.50 -14.08 25.59
N LEU A 74 2.69 -14.11 26.66
CA LEU A 74 1.51 -14.99 26.70
C LEU A 74 0.56 -14.76 25.52
N LYS A 75 0.34 -13.51 25.07
CA LYS A 75 -0.46 -13.23 23.86
C LYS A 75 0.15 -13.85 22.61
N VAL A 76 1.48 -13.79 22.47
CA VAL A 76 2.21 -14.33 21.33
C VAL A 76 2.06 -15.85 21.31
N SER A 77 2.36 -16.52 22.43
CA SER A 77 2.26 -17.97 22.57
C SER A 77 0.83 -18.47 22.29
N LEU A 78 -0.18 -17.84 22.89
CA LEU A 78 -1.57 -18.22 22.67
C LEU A 78 -2.03 -18.04 21.22
N LEU A 79 -1.53 -17.03 20.51
CA LEU A 79 -1.82 -16.87 19.08
C LEU A 79 -1.15 -17.94 18.23
N GLU A 80 0.06 -18.36 18.57
CA GLU A 80 0.75 -19.48 17.92
C GLU A 80 0.05 -20.82 18.18
N GLU A 81 -0.54 -20.97 19.37
CA GLU A 81 -1.37 -22.13 19.76
C GLU A 81 -2.80 -22.10 19.20
N GLY A 82 -3.21 -21.04 18.49
CA GLY A 82 -4.52 -20.94 17.84
C GLY A 82 -5.66 -20.47 18.75
N SER A 83 -5.38 -19.61 19.73
CA SER A 83 -6.36 -18.98 20.61
C SER A 83 -7.56 -18.40 19.85
N THR A 84 -8.76 -18.72 20.32
CA THR A 84 -10.01 -18.28 19.67
C THR A 84 -10.21 -16.77 19.77
N LEU A 85 -10.02 -16.18 20.96
CA LEU A 85 -10.13 -14.74 21.14
C LEU A 85 -8.99 -14.04 20.38
N GLY A 86 -7.77 -14.52 20.55
CA GLY A 86 -6.58 -14.01 19.85
C GLY A 86 -6.79 -13.92 18.34
N GLU A 87 -7.25 -15.01 17.71
CA GLU A 87 -7.49 -15.04 16.26
C GLU A 87 -8.56 -14.04 15.80
N LYS A 88 -9.61 -13.82 16.61
CA LYS A 88 -10.63 -12.80 16.32
C LYS A 88 -10.04 -11.39 16.34
N LEU A 89 -9.22 -11.07 17.36
CA LEU A 89 -8.49 -9.80 17.44
C LEU A 89 -7.52 -9.65 16.27
N LYS A 90 -6.79 -10.72 15.93
CA LYS A 90 -5.84 -10.77 14.80
C LYS A 90 -6.51 -10.48 13.48
N LYS A 91 -7.64 -11.11 13.18
CA LYS A 91 -8.41 -10.85 11.96
C LYS A 91 -8.82 -9.38 11.84
N SER A 92 -9.24 -8.76 12.95
CA SER A 92 -9.61 -7.33 12.98
C SER A 92 -8.41 -6.42 12.71
N ALA A 93 -7.29 -6.64 13.42
CA ALA A 93 -6.06 -5.88 13.22
C ALA A 93 -5.47 -6.07 11.81
N LEU A 94 -5.53 -7.29 11.28
CA LEU A 94 -5.06 -7.61 9.92
C LEU A 94 -5.94 -6.95 8.85
N SER A 95 -7.26 -6.93 9.03
CA SER A 95 -8.18 -6.23 8.13
C SER A 95 -7.90 -4.74 8.10
N PHE A 96 -7.68 -4.12 9.27
CA PHE A 96 -7.33 -2.71 9.37
C PHE A 96 -5.99 -2.39 8.67
N THR A 97 -4.94 -3.14 8.98
CA THR A 97 -3.59 -2.93 8.40
C THR A 97 -3.59 -3.15 6.89
N LYS A 98 -4.18 -4.25 6.39
CA LYS A 98 -4.32 -4.52 4.95
C LYS A 98 -5.02 -3.39 4.20
N LYS A 99 -6.12 -2.86 4.74
CA LYS A 99 -6.84 -1.73 4.13
C LYS A 99 -5.97 -0.49 4.02
N ILE A 100 -5.15 -0.20 5.04
CA ILE A 100 -4.24 0.95 5.01
C ILE A 100 -3.09 0.75 4.02
N HIS A 101 -2.49 -0.44 3.98
CA HIS A 101 -1.41 -0.77 3.03
C HIS A 101 -1.87 -0.80 1.57
N SER A 102 -3.19 -0.90 1.32
CA SER A 102 -3.76 -1.03 -0.01
C SER A 102 -3.98 0.31 -0.71
N PHE A 103 -3.94 0.27 -2.05
CA PHE A 103 -4.45 1.36 -2.89
C PHE A 103 -5.97 1.54 -2.66
N PRO A 104 -6.52 2.78 -2.63
CA PRO A 104 -5.87 4.07 -2.87
C PRO A 104 -5.29 4.73 -1.61
N ILE A 105 -5.38 4.05 -0.46
CA ILE A 105 -5.12 4.61 0.86
C ILE A 105 -3.62 4.82 1.08
N SER A 106 -2.80 3.79 0.85
CA SER A 106 -1.35 3.93 0.94
C SER A 106 -0.77 4.87 -0.11
N HIS A 107 0.28 5.60 0.28
CA HIS A 107 0.96 6.56 -0.59
C HIS A 107 2.46 6.58 -0.29
N TRP A 108 3.26 6.35 -1.33
CA TRP A 108 4.72 6.27 -1.27
C TRP A 108 5.34 7.11 -2.38
N GLU A 109 6.48 7.72 -2.07
CA GLU A 109 7.26 8.57 -2.98
C GLU A 109 8.75 8.44 -2.66
N LYS A 110 9.60 8.54 -3.68
CA LYS A 110 11.05 8.46 -3.49
C LYS A 110 11.55 9.71 -2.76
N ALA A 111 12.31 9.51 -1.69
CA ALA A 111 12.90 10.58 -0.90
C ALA A 111 13.93 10.00 0.07
N GLU A 112 14.91 10.81 0.45
CA GLU A 112 15.85 10.44 1.51
C GLU A 112 15.18 10.51 2.90
N ARG A 113 14.49 11.64 3.18
CA ARG A 113 13.77 11.94 4.43
C ARG A 113 12.27 11.99 4.21
N ILE A 114 11.53 11.25 5.02
CA ILE A 114 10.06 11.21 4.96
C ILE A 114 9.38 11.68 6.24
N PHE A 115 8.15 12.18 6.11
CA PHE A 115 7.22 12.40 7.21
C PHE A 115 6.17 11.28 7.23
N TRP A 116 6.05 10.61 8.36
CA TRP A 116 5.12 9.53 8.63
C TRP A 116 4.15 9.94 9.75
N PRO A 117 2.97 10.50 9.43
CA PRO A 117 2.07 11.08 10.43
C PRO A 117 1.42 10.04 11.35
N GLY A 118 1.39 8.77 10.94
CA GLY A 118 0.67 7.71 11.62
C GLY A 118 -0.83 7.69 11.28
N CYS A 119 -1.44 6.51 11.39
CA CYS A 119 -2.79 6.26 10.90
C CYS A 119 -3.89 6.98 11.71
N SER A 120 -3.63 7.33 12.97
CA SER A 120 -4.60 8.02 13.84
C SER A 120 -4.71 9.50 13.49
N LEU A 121 -3.58 10.24 13.44
CA LEU A 121 -3.53 11.63 13.00
C LEU A 121 -4.13 11.78 11.60
N TRP A 122 -3.73 10.91 10.68
CA TRP A 122 -4.24 10.93 9.32
C TRP A 122 -5.75 10.71 9.20
N GLY A 123 -6.34 9.82 10.01
CA GLY A 123 -7.80 9.70 10.04
C GLY A 123 -8.49 10.87 10.75
N THR A 124 -7.87 11.43 11.77
CA THR A 124 -8.53 12.37 12.69
C THR A 124 -8.43 13.79 12.18
N TYR A 125 -7.23 14.25 11.81
CA TYR A 125 -6.98 15.63 11.42
C TYR A 125 -6.07 15.76 10.18
N PRO A 126 -6.56 15.42 8.96
CA PRO A 126 -5.75 15.47 7.74
C PRO A 126 -5.18 16.86 7.40
N HIS A 127 -5.89 17.93 7.76
CA HIS A 127 -5.43 19.31 7.52
C HIS A 127 -4.12 19.58 8.28
N LEU A 128 -4.03 19.13 9.55
CA LEU A 128 -2.84 19.29 10.37
C LEU A 128 -1.61 18.63 9.71
N ILE A 129 -1.75 17.51 9.01
CA ILE A 129 -0.63 16.89 8.27
C ILE A 129 -0.02 17.85 7.25
N LYS A 130 -0.84 18.64 6.54
CA LYS A 130 -0.35 19.60 5.55
C LYS A 130 0.45 20.72 6.23
N GLU A 131 -0.06 21.24 7.34
CA GLU A 131 0.62 22.29 8.10
C GLU A 131 1.90 21.78 8.75
N LEU A 132 1.88 20.59 9.35
CA LEU A 132 3.09 19.95 9.91
C LEU A 132 4.15 19.74 8.84
N LEU A 133 3.77 19.33 7.62
CA LEU A 133 4.74 19.19 6.54
C LEU A 133 5.37 20.54 6.16
N LYS A 134 4.61 21.64 6.15
CA LYS A 134 5.15 22.99 5.91
C LYS A 134 6.11 23.39 7.04
N ILE A 135 5.71 23.22 8.30
CA ILE A 135 6.51 23.57 9.47
C ILE A 135 7.81 22.76 9.47
N LEU A 136 7.74 21.44 9.27
CA LEU A 136 8.93 20.59 9.26
C LEU A 136 9.92 20.96 8.16
N ASN A 137 9.44 21.34 6.97
CA ASN A 137 10.35 21.79 5.90
C ASN A 137 11.02 23.13 6.22
N LYS A 138 10.52 23.95 7.16
CA LYS A 138 11.23 25.16 7.62
C LYS A 138 12.46 24.82 8.47
N PHE A 139 12.42 23.70 9.19
CA PHE A 139 13.45 23.27 10.14
C PHE A 139 14.29 22.11 9.61
N SER A 140 14.24 21.86 8.31
CA SER A 140 14.90 20.70 7.68
C SER A 140 15.80 21.18 6.55
N ASP A 141 17.05 20.75 6.60
CA ASP A 141 18.06 20.86 5.55
C ASP A 141 17.68 20.05 4.29
N LYS A 142 16.86 19.00 4.47
CA LYS A 142 16.40 18.11 3.40
C LYS A 142 14.94 18.33 3.10
N LYS A 143 14.56 18.15 1.83
CA LYS A 143 13.15 18.09 1.42
C LYS A 143 12.47 16.90 2.10
N ILE A 144 11.41 17.17 2.87
CA ILE A 144 10.63 16.14 3.53
C ILE A 144 9.45 15.74 2.65
N VAL A 145 9.34 14.44 2.37
CA VAL A 145 8.24 13.88 1.57
C VAL A 145 7.26 13.13 2.46
N LEU A 146 5.96 13.34 2.22
CA LEU A 146 4.91 12.66 2.98
C LEU A 146 4.73 11.21 2.50
N VAL A 147 4.81 10.26 3.43
CA VAL A 147 4.42 8.85 3.21
C VAL A 147 3.23 8.53 4.10
N LEU A 148 2.21 7.89 3.51
CA LEU A 148 1.01 7.46 4.23
C LEU A 148 0.93 5.94 4.20
N ASP A 149 1.22 5.31 5.33
CA ASP A 149 1.04 3.88 5.50
C ASP A 149 0.86 3.47 6.98
N CYS A 150 0.69 2.18 7.25
CA CYS A 150 0.59 1.64 8.60
C CYS A 150 1.94 1.13 9.10
N CYS A 151 2.27 1.42 10.37
CA CYS A 151 3.47 0.91 11.03
C CYS A 151 3.30 -0.52 11.59
N LEU A 152 2.13 -1.14 11.41
CA LEU A 152 1.80 -2.47 11.93
C LEU A 152 1.70 -2.60 13.46
N ASP A 153 1.78 -1.49 14.21
CA ASP A 153 1.56 -1.48 15.66
C ASP A 153 0.26 -2.18 16.11
N PRO A 154 -0.90 -2.06 15.41
CA PRO A 154 -2.11 -2.79 15.81
C PRO A 154 -1.96 -4.32 15.84
N LEU A 155 -1.16 -4.90 14.94
CA LEU A 155 -0.86 -6.34 14.96
C LEU A 155 0.12 -6.65 16.09
N TYR A 156 1.13 -5.81 16.27
CA TYR A 156 2.10 -5.98 17.34
C TYR A 156 1.41 -6.01 18.72
N GLN A 157 0.51 -5.06 19.01
CA GLN A 157 -0.13 -4.92 20.34
C GLN A 157 -1.04 -6.09 20.75
N ILE A 158 -1.57 -6.85 19.79
CA ILE A 158 -2.40 -8.02 20.07
C ILE A 158 -1.58 -9.31 20.24
N GLY A 159 -0.27 -9.28 20.00
CA GLY A 159 0.61 -10.45 20.04
C GLY A 159 0.83 -11.14 18.69
N ALA A 160 0.33 -10.58 17.56
CA ALA A 160 0.52 -11.15 16.22
C ALA A 160 1.94 -10.84 15.69
N LEU A 161 2.95 -11.35 16.39
CA LEU A 161 4.35 -11.02 16.19
C LEU A 161 4.88 -11.57 14.86
N GLY A 162 4.43 -12.78 14.46
CA GLY A 162 4.78 -13.37 13.17
C GLY A 162 4.36 -12.48 11.99
N GLU A 163 3.09 -12.08 11.94
CA GLU A 163 2.56 -11.18 10.91
C GLU A 163 3.19 -9.79 10.97
N THR A 164 3.49 -9.30 12.17
CA THR A 164 4.20 -8.02 12.36
C THR A 164 5.60 -8.09 11.75
N LYS A 165 6.39 -9.14 12.06
CA LYS A 165 7.74 -9.35 11.52
C LYS A 165 7.70 -9.45 9.99
N LYS A 166 6.77 -10.23 9.43
CA LYS A 166 6.59 -10.37 7.99
C LYS A 166 6.26 -9.03 7.32
N GLY A 167 5.31 -8.28 7.87
CA GLY A 167 4.98 -6.95 7.33
C GLY A 167 6.12 -5.94 7.46
N TRP A 168 6.99 -6.07 8.47
CA TRP A 168 8.17 -5.22 8.61
C TRP A 168 9.32 -5.59 7.67
N GLN A 169 9.48 -6.87 7.33
CA GLN A 169 10.38 -7.27 6.24
C GLN A 169 9.97 -6.60 4.93
N GLU A 170 8.65 -6.55 4.67
CA GLU A 170 8.08 -5.87 3.52
C GLU A 170 8.31 -4.36 3.53
N LEU A 171 8.08 -3.70 4.68
CA LEU A 171 8.34 -2.27 4.85
C LEU A 171 9.82 -1.92 4.71
N ASN A 172 10.72 -2.69 5.33
CA ASN A 172 12.17 -2.50 5.21
C ASN A 172 12.62 -2.56 3.75
N GLN A 173 12.15 -3.53 2.97
CA GLN A 173 12.44 -3.58 1.53
C GLN A 173 11.87 -2.36 0.80
N ARG A 174 10.66 -1.91 1.15
CA ARG A 174 10.05 -0.75 0.51
C ARG A 174 10.79 0.54 0.81
N PHE A 175 11.32 0.73 2.02
CA PHE A 175 12.17 1.87 2.33
C PHE A 175 13.42 1.90 1.43
N LEU A 176 14.07 0.75 1.22
CA LEU A 176 15.20 0.63 0.29
C LEU A 176 14.81 0.92 -1.16
N ASP A 177 13.72 0.33 -1.67
CA ASP A 177 13.22 0.54 -3.04
C ASP A 177 12.94 2.02 -3.34
N TYR A 178 12.55 2.78 -2.30
CA TYR A 178 12.19 4.20 -2.40
C TYR A 178 13.34 5.15 -1.99
N GLY A 179 14.51 4.63 -1.64
CA GLY A 179 15.70 5.42 -1.26
C GLY A 179 15.57 6.15 0.08
N ILE A 180 14.72 5.65 0.98
CA ILE A 180 14.41 6.26 2.28
C ILE A 180 15.38 5.75 3.34
N ASN A 181 16.06 6.66 4.04
CA ASN A 181 16.98 6.34 5.14
C ASN A 181 16.68 7.12 6.45
N GLU A 182 15.80 8.13 6.39
CA GLU A 182 15.37 8.94 7.54
C GLU A 182 13.83 9.04 7.59
N VAL A 183 13.26 8.86 8.79
CA VAL A 183 11.82 8.96 9.01
C VAL A 183 11.50 9.83 10.22
N ILE A 184 10.64 10.82 10.01
CA ILE A 184 10.05 11.64 11.06
C ILE A 184 8.64 11.12 11.33
N VAL A 185 8.38 10.62 12.53
CA VAL A 185 7.06 10.13 12.93
C VAL A 185 6.34 11.13 13.83
N ALA A 186 5.01 11.25 13.69
CA ALA A 186 4.18 12.08 14.59
C ALA A 186 3.42 11.28 15.66
N CYS A 187 3.69 9.99 15.77
CA CYS A 187 2.96 9.07 16.64
C CYS A 187 3.96 8.24 17.44
N THR A 188 3.81 8.23 18.77
CA THR A 188 4.71 7.48 19.67
C THR A 188 4.63 5.97 19.46
N ASN A 189 3.46 5.44 19.06
CA ASN A 189 3.36 4.03 18.66
C ASN A 189 4.17 3.75 17.40
N CYS A 190 4.15 4.65 16.41
CA CYS A 190 5.00 4.51 15.23
C CYS A 190 6.47 4.58 15.64
N TYR A 191 6.87 5.55 16.48
CA TYR A 191 8.25 5.68 16.96
C TYR A 191 8.78 4.37 17.58
N LYS A 192 8.04 3.82 18.56
CA LYS A 192 8.33 2.53 19.21
C LYS A 192 8.53 1.40 18.19
N ILE A 193 7.61 1.26 17.24
CA ILE A 193 7.66 0.13 16.29
C ILE A 193 8.76 0.32 15.24
N PHE A 194 8.98 1.55 14.75
CA PHE A 194 10.10 1.85 13.86
C PHE A 194 11.43 1.54 14.54
N LYS A 195 11.67 2.05 15.75
CA LYS A 195 12.89 1.76 16.53
C LYS A 195 13.11 0.26 16.76
N ARG A 196 12.02 -0.53 16.87
CA ARG A 196 12.10 -1.97 17.11
C ARG A 196 12.36 -2.82 15.86
N PHE A 197 11.85 -2.42 14.69
CA PHE A 197 11.82 -3.27 13.50
C PHE A 197 12.50 -2.69 12.25
N SER A 198 12.87 -1.40 12.24
CA SER A 198 13.63 -0.82 11.14
C SER A 198 15.10 -1.23 11.22
N ASN A 199 15.70 -1.63 10.10
CA ASN A 199 17.11 -2.05 10.09
C ASN A 199 18.08 -0.86 9.99
N ASN A 200 17.89 0.02 9.00
CA ASN A 200 18.84 1.08 8.64
C ASN A 200 18.18 2.46 8.56
N LEU A 201 17.11 2.70 9.31
CA LEU A 201 16.44 4.00 9.35
C LEU A 201 16.87 4.80 10.56
N ARG A 202 17.20 6.08 10.33
CA ARG A 202 17.22 7.07 11.40
C ARG A 202 15.79 7.52 11.69
N VAL A 203 15.33 7.27 12.91
CA VAL A 203 13.96 7.50 13.34
C VAL A 203 13.93 8.68 14.28
N PHE A 204 13.14 9.71 13.95
CA PHE A 204 12.96 10.90 14.78
C PHE A 204 11.49 11.05 15.14
N HIS A 205 11.19 11.45 16.37
CA HIS A 205 9.85 11.90 16.71
C HIS A 205 9.70 13.40 16.41
N ILE A 206 8.57 13.80 15.85
CA ILE A 206 8.32 15.20 15.45
C ILE A 206 8.52 16.20 16.59
N LEU A 207 8.22 15.82 17.83
CA LEU A 207 8.35 16.68 19.02
C LEU A 207 9.81 16.92 19.46
N GLU A 208 10.74 16.07 19.01
CA GLU A 208 12.18 16.30 19.19
C GLU A 208 12.70 17.36 18.23
N ILE A 209 12.10 17.46 17.04
CA ILE A 209 12.54 18.37 15.97
C ILE A 209 11.95 19.76 16.12
N LEU A 210 10.64 19.86 16.37
CA LEU A 210 9.96 21.16 16.40
C LEU A 210 10.39 21.94 17.65
N PRO A 211 10.90 23.17 17.55
CA PRO A 211 11.41 23.91 18.70
C PRO A 211 10.26 24.36 19.63
N GLU A 212 10.56 24.67 20.89
CA GLU A 212 9.52 24.91 21.92
C GLU A 212 8.69 26.18 21.63
N GLU A 213 9.30 27.17 21.00
CA GLU A 213 8.73 28.47 20.68
C GLU A 213 7.60 28.39 19.65
N GLU A 214 7.53 27.30 18.88
CA GLU A 214 6.43 27.05 17.95
C GLU A 214 5.14 26.63 18.67
N PHE A 215 5.22 26.25 19.95
CA PHE A 215 4.08 25.85 20.77
C PHE A 215 3.57 27.03 21.62
N GLN A 216 2.31 27.40 21.41
CA GLN A 216 1.60 28.39 22.20
C GLN A 216 1.03 27.76 23.48
N ASN A 217 1.14 28.49 24.60
CA ASN A 217 0.54 28.08 25.86
C ASN A 217 -0.96 28.38 25.85
N THR A 218 -1.79 27.39 25.50
CA THR A 218 -3.24 27.56 25.33
C THR A 218 -4.05 27.09 26.54
N LEU A 219 -3.41 26.42 27.51
CA LEU A 219 -4.08 25.82 28.67
C LEU A 219 -3.34 26.20 29.95
N ASN A 220 -4.08 26.59 30.99
CA ASN A 220 -3.49 26.83 32.30
C ASN A 220 -3.25 25.49 33.03
N LYS A 221 -1.99 25.03 33.07
CA LYS A 221 -1.52 23.80 33.75
C LYS A 221 -2.47 22.59 33.54
N PRO A 222 -2.67 22.14 32.29
CA PRO A 222 -3.47 20.97 31.98
C PRO A 222 -2.90 19.70 32.61
N PHE A 223 -3.75 18.68 32.78
CA PHE A 223 -3.32 17.33 33.13
C PHE A 223 -2.50 16.73 31.98
N PHE A 224 -1.22 16.45 32.22
CA PHE A 224 -0.35 15.89 31.18
C PHE A 224 -0.46 14.37 31.08
N HIS A 225 -1.29 13.92 30.15
CA HIS A 225 -1.46 12.52 29.84
C HIS A 225 -0.35 12.03 28.88
N LEU A 226 0.62 11.31 29.44
CA LEU A 226 1.63 10.60 28.66
C LEU A 226 1.07 9.29 28.08
N PRO A 227 1.11 9.08 26.75
CA PRO A 227 0.65 7.84 26.15
C PRO A 227 1.59 6.68 26.52
N CYS A 228 1.03 5.48 26.68
CA CYS A 228 1.76 4.29 27.14
C CYS A 228 3.11 4.03 26.42
N PRO A 229 3.25 4.19 25.08
CA PRO A 229 4.51 3.96 24.39
C PRO A 229 5.65 4.89 24.83
N ALA A 230 5.35 6.07 25.39
CA ALA A 230 6.37 6.97 25.91
C ALA A 230 7.14 6.34 27.07
N PHE A 231 6.51 5.47 27.86
CA PHE A 231 7.15 4.75 28.96
C PHE A 231 8.01 3.57 28.50
N LYS A 232 7.97 3.22 27.21
CA LYS A 232 8.90 2.25 26.61
C LYS A 232 10.09 2.92 25.91
N GLU A 233 10.03 4.23 25.71
CA GLU A 233 11.00 5.05 24.99
C GLU A 233 11.42 6.21 25.90
N MET A 234 12.20 5.90 26.94
CA MET A 234 12.50 6.83 28.04
C MET A 234 13.20 8.11 27.58
N ASP A 235 14.15 8.02 26.65
CA ASP A 235 14.84 9.19 26.06
C ASP A 235 13.85 10.17 25.43
N LEU A 236 12.89 9.68 24.63
CA LEU A 236 11.86 10.52 24.03
C LEU A 236 10.94 11.14 25.10
N LYS A 237 10.55 10.34 26.11
CA LYS A 237 9.70 10.81 27.21
C LYS A 237 10.39 11.94 27.98
N GLU A 238 11.65 11.77 28.36
CA GLU A 238 12.41 12.74 29.14
C GLU A 238 12.58 14.05 28.37
N LYS A 239 13.00 13.99 27.11
CA LYS A 239 13.08 15.18 26.23
C LYS A 239 11.76 15.94 26.14
N ILE A 240 10.64 15.24 25.96
CA ILE A 240 9.32 15.89 25.87
C ILE A 240 8.90 16.44 27.24
N VAL A 241 9.07 15.68 28.32
CA VAL A 241 8.69 16.12 29.66
C VAL A 241 9.46 17.37 30.05
N GLU A 242 10.79 17.37 29.87
CA GLU A 242 11.64 18.51 30.19
C GLU A 242 11.22 19.76 29.42
N LYS A 243 10.96 19.61 28.13
CA LYS A 243 10.51 20.68 27.24
C LYS A 243 9.15 21.29 27.57
N PHE A 244 8.27 20.55 28.26
CA PHE A 244 6.91 21.01 28.58
C PHE A 244 6.64 21.10 30.08
N LYS A 245 7.66 20.89 30.94
CA LYS A 245 7.49 20.77 32.40
C LYS A 245 6.81 21.98 33.03
N ASP A 246 7.14 23.18 32.57
CA ASP A 246 6.61 24.44 33.11
C ASP A 246 5.21 24.78 32.58
N LYS A 247 4.75 24.07 31.53
CA LYS A 247 3.46 24.27 30.87
C LYS A 247 2.38 23.30 31.34
N VAL A 248 2.72 22.33 32.21
CA VAL A 248 1.81 21.27 32.65
C VAL A 248 1.70 21.18 34.18
N ASP A 249 0.78 20.36 34.68
CA ASP A 249 0.52 20.20 36.11
C ASP A 249 1.56 19.32 36.83
N ARG A 250 1.61 18.02 36.47
CA ARG A 250 2.43 16.97 37.07
C ARG A 250 2.59 15.84 36.05
N VAL A 251 3.74 15.18 36.10
CA VAL A 251 4.01 13.99 35.29
C VAL A 251 3.89 12.76 36.18
N LEU A 252 3.01 11.82 35.79
CA LEU A 252 2.88 10.56 36.53
C LEU A 252 4.13 9.68 36.31
N PRO A 253 4.61 8.97 37.36
CA PRO A 253 5.77 8.09 37.24
C PRO A 253 5.47 6.81 36.46
N TYR A 254 4.19 6.48 36.25
CA TYR A 254 3.72 5.32 35.49
C TYR A 254 2.62 5.72 34.49
N PRO A 255 2.36 4.91 33.45
CA PRO A 255 1.33 5.20 32.46
C PRO A 255 -0.10 5.08 33.01
N SER A 256 -0.90 6.14 32.85
CA SER A 256 -2.35 6.12 33.03
C SER A 256 -3.04 5.74 31.73
N CYS A 257 -3.31 4.45 31.49
CA CYS A 257 -3.83 3.99 30.21
C CYS A 257 -5.24 4.54 29.90
N CYS A 258 -5.45 5.08 28.69
CA CYS A 258 -6.75 5.59 28.24
C CYS A 258 -7.77 4.50 27.81
N GLY A 259 -7.40 3.22 27.83
CA GLY A 259 -8.25 2.08 27.44
C GLY A 259 -8.43 1.84 25.94
N ALA A 260 -7.88 2.69 25.06
CA ALA A 260 -8.11 2.60 23.61
C ALA A 260 -7.17 1.65 22.84
N GLY A 261 -6.15 1.07 23.48
CA GLY A 261 -5.12 0.22 22.84
C GLY A 261 -5.17 -1.24 23.28
N GLY A 262 -4.28 -2.08 22.74
CA GLY A 262 -4.28 -3.53 22.99
C GLY A 262 -5.60 -4.17 22.59
N GLY A 263 -6.03 -5.24 23.26
CA GLY A 263 -7.36 -5.82 23.03
C GLY A 263 -8.45 -5.29 23.96
N ALA A 264 -8.14 -4.34 24.85
CA ALA A 264 -9.13 -3.75 25.76
C ALA A 264 -10.32 -3.14 25.01
N TYR A 265 -10.13 -2.61 23.80
CA TYR A 265 -11.23 -2.02 23.01
C TYR A 265 -12.30 -3.03 22.57
N PHE A 266 -12.05 -4.34 22.70
CA PHE A 266 -13.06 -5.39 22.49
C PHE A 266 -13.93 -5.66 23.72
N SER A 267 -13.59 -5.10 24.88
CA SER A 267 -14.41 -5.12 26.09
C SER A 267 -14.71 -3.69 26.49
N GLU A 268 -15.96 -3.26 26.26
CA GLU A 268 -16.39 -1.90 26.61
C GLU A 268 -16.16 -1.60 28.10
N GLU A 269 -16.46 -2.57 28.96
CA GLU A 269 -16.25 -2.48 30.41
C GLU A 269 -14.78 -2.27 30.81
N ILE A 270 -13.85 -3.07 30.28
CA ILE A 270 -12.41 -2.88 30.55
C ILE A 270 -11.91 -1.56 29.95
N SER A 271 -12.34 -1.21 28.74
CA SER A 271 -11.95 0.04 28.09
C SER A 271 -12.45 1.28 28.84
N GLU A 272 -13.69 1.28 29.33
CA GLU A 272 -14.27 2.37 30.11
C GLU A 272 -13.62 2.47 31.49
N SER A 273 -13.36 1.36 32.19
CA SER A 273 -12.73 1.41 33.52
C SER A 273 -11.32 2.03 33.49
N PHE A 274 -10.51 1.75 32.46
CA PHE A 274 -9.24 2.44 32.22
C PHE A 274 -9.41 3.95 31.99
N LEU A 275 -10.40 4.31 31.17
CA LEU A 275 -10.71 5.70 30.88
C LEU A 275 -11.13 6.46 32.15
N GLU A 276 -12.11 5.94 32.89
CA GLU A 276 -12.62 6.56 34.12
C GLU A 276 -11.54 6.77 35.16
N LYS A 277 -10.65 5.80 35.34
CA LYS A 277 -9.49 5.95 36.21
C LYS A 277 -8.59 7.11 35.80
N THR A 278 -8.31 7.23 34.51
CA THR A 278 -7.49 8.32 33.97
C THR A 278 -8.19 9.67 34.15
N LEU A 279 -9.51 9.74 33.95
CA LEU A 279 -10.29 10.96 34.17
C LEU A 279 -10.35 11.36 35.64
N LYS A 280 -10.46 10.41 36.57
CA LYS A 280 -10.35 10.67 38.02
C LYS A 280 -9.00 11.30 38.37
N LEU A 281 -7.91 10.89 37.72
CA LEU A 281 -6.59 11.48 37.91
C LEU A 281 -6.49 12.90 37.31
N ALA A 282 -7.17 13.15 36.19
CA ALA A 282 -7.24 14.46 35.55
C ALA A 282 -8.09 15.46 36.37
N GLY A 283 -9.17 15.00 37.00
CA GLY A 283 -10.15 15.85 37.66
C GLY A 283 -10.87 16.74 36.65
N LYS A 284 -11.09 18.03 36.99
CA LYS A 284 -11.73 19.01 36.10
C LYS A 284 -10.77 19.69 35.11
N ARG A 285 -9.50 19.27 35.08
CA ARG A 285 -8.48 19.94 34.26
C ARG A 285 -8.56 19.47 32.80
N PRO A 286 -8.31 20.36 31.83
CA PRO A 286 -8.17 19.94 30.45
C PRO A 286 -6.99 18.97 30.31
N ILE A 287 -7.10 18.02 29.39
CA ILE A 287 -6.10 16.96 29.18
C ILE A 287 -5.20 17.34 28.01
N LEU A 288 -3.89 17.36 28.23
CA LEU A 288 -2.90 17.53 27.17
C LEU A 288 -2.20 16.19 26.93
N THR A 289 -2.08 15.76 25.68
CA THR A 289 -1.39 14.51 25.33
C THR A 289 -0.66 14.63 23.99
N PHE A 290 0.21 13.66 23.66
CA PHE A 290 0.82 13.54 22.33
C PHE A 290 0.46 12.22 21.65
N CYS A 291 -0.75 11.74 21.89
CA CYS A 291 -1.36 10.63 21.15
C CYS A 291 -2.77 11.00 20.69
N PHE A 292 -2.97 11.10 19.37
CA PHE A 292 -4.30 11.32 18.78
C PHE A 292 -5.32 10.23 19.13
N GLY A 293 -4.86 8.99 19.37
CA GLY A 293 -5.73 7.91 19.86
C GLY A 293 -6.31 8.20 21.23
N CYS A 294 -5.45 8.58 22.19
CA CYS A 294 -5.85 8.99 23.54
C CYS A 294 -6.75 10.22 23.50
N LYS A 295 -6.34 11.27 22.77
CA LYS A 295 -7.13 12.51 22.61
C LYS A 295 -8.55 12.21 22.12
N ASN A 296 -8.68 11.44 21.03
CA ASN A 296 -9.99 11.12 20.47
C ASN A 296 -10.84 10.25 21.41
N ARG A 297 -10.22 9.51 22.33
CA ARG A 297 -10.94 8.75 23.37
C ARG A 297 -11.51 9.68 24.44
N PHE A 298 -10.73 10.65 24.92
CA PHE A 298 -11.19 11.66 25.87
C PHE A 298 -12.32 12.51 25.29
N LEU A 299 -12.14 13.02 24.06
CA LEU A 299 -13.20 13.79 23.38
C LEU A 299 -14.49 12.99 23.19
N LYS A 300 -14.42 11.66 23.01
CA LYS A 300 -15.62 10.80 22.87
C LYS A 300 -16.42 10.77 24.17
N LYS A 301 -15.77 10.92 25.32
CA LYS A 301 -16.42 10.98 26.65
C LYS A 301 -16.93 12.39 26.99
N GLY A 302 -16.65 13.39 26.16
CA GLY A 302 -17.03 14.79 26.39
C GLY A 302 -15.96 15.62 27.12
N GLU A 303 -14.77 15.07 27.33
CA GLU A 303 -13.70 15.74 28.07
C GLU A 303 -12.92 16.69 27.17
N ARG A 304 -12.49 17.84 27.72
CA ARG A 304 -11.66 18.80 26.99
C ARG A 304 -10.24 18.26 26.86
N ALA A 305 -9.84 17.83 25.67
CA ALA A 305 -8.52 17.27 25.41
C ALA A 305 -7.85 17.86 24.17
N LEU A 306 -6.55 18.17 24.28
CA LEU A 306 -5.70 18.69 23.19
C LEU A 306 -4.54 17.74 22.90
N HIS A 307 -4.12 17.69 21.63
CA HIS A 307 -2.83 17.13 21.26
C HIS A 307 -1.75 18.22 21.30
N LEU A 308 -0.50 17.91 21.70
CA LEU A 308 0.62 18.88 21.67
C LEU A 308 0.78 19.55 20.30
N LEU A 309 0.71 18.78 19.21
CA LEU A 309 0.76 19.33 17.85
C LEU A 309 -0.41 20.28 17.48
N GLU A 310 -1.51 20.28 18.24
CA GLU A 310 -2.59 21.25 18.06
C GLU A 310 -2.37 22.55 18.84
N THR A 311 -1.36 22.59 19.71
CA THR A 311 -0.92 23.82 20.38
C THR A 311 0.18 24.53 19.58
N LEU A 312 0.45 24.13 18.34
CA LEU A 312 1.34 24.88 17.44
C LEU A 312 0.68 26.21 17.03
N LYS A 313 1.49 27.25 16.81
CA LYS A 313 1.03 28.57 16.34
C LYS A 313 0.21 28.43 15.05
N GLY A 314 -0.95 29.08 15.00
CA GLY A 314 -1.84 29.07 13.82
C GLY A 314 -2.64 27.78 13.60
N ILE A 315 -2.50 26.76 14.45
CA ILE A 315 -3.31 25.55 14.40
C ILE A 315 -4.54 25.71 15.30
N LYS A 316 -5.72 25.40 14.76
CA LYS A 316 -6.97 25.33 15.53
C LYS A 316 -7.18 23.91 16.06
N PRO A 317 -7.31 23.69 17.38
CA PRO A 317 -7.55 22.34 17.91
C PRO A 317 -8.91 21.77 17.47
N LEU A 318 -9.01 20.45 17.29
CA LEU A 318 -10.30 19.79 17.17
C LEU A 318 -10.98 19.68 18.54
N GLU A 319 -12.19 20.20 18.67
CA GLU A 319 -12.96 20.20 19.92
C GLU A 319 -13.88 18.98 20.08
N SER A 320 -14.13 18.25 18.99
CA SER A 320 -15.02 17.08 19.00
C SER A 320 -14.32 15.82 18.51
N HIS A 321 -14.79 14.67 18.99
CA HIS A 321 -14.25 13.38 18.57
C HIS A 321 -14.59 13.11 17.11
N VAL A 322 -13.70 12.42 16.41
CA VAL A 322 -13.93 11.98 15.03
C VAL A 322 -14.35 10.52 15.06
N SER A 323 -15.52 10.21 14.49
CA SER A 323 -16.04 8.84 14.42
C SER A 323 -15.17 7.94 13.53
N SER A 324 -15.23 6.63 13.74
CA SER A 324 -14.45 5.66 12.94
C SER A 324 -14.76 5.75 11.44
N ALA A 325 -16.04 5.96 11.07
CA ALA A 325 -16.47 6.15 9.69
C ALA A 325 -15.86 7.43 9.08
N LYS A 326 -15.92 8.55 9.83
CA LYS A 326 -15.32 9.82 9.38
C LYS A 326 -13.80 9.71 9.24
N LYS A 327 -13.13 8.96 10.12
CA LYS A 327 -11.69 8.69 9.99
C LYS A 327 -11.36 7.95 8.69
N TRP A 328 -12.14 6.96 8.29
CA TRP A 328 -11.95 6.27 7.01
C TRP A 328 -12.20 7.19 5.82
N PHE A 329 -13.29 7.95 5.84
CA PHE A 329 -13.58 8.94 4.81
C PHE A 329 -12.43 9.95 4.64
N ASN A 330 -11.92 10.48 5.76
CA ASN A 330 -10.81 11.41 5.80
C ASN A 330 -9.54 10.82 5.16
N ARG A 331 -9.21 9.55 5.47
CA ARG A 331 -8.05 8.87 4.89
C ARG A 331 -8.15 8.76 3.36
N ILE A 332 -9.29 8.26 2.88
CA ILE A 332 -9.54 8.06 1.45
C ILE A 332 -9.51 9.40 0.72
N LYS A 333 -10.27 10.39 1.20
CA LYS A 333 -10.34 11.73 0.60
C LYS A 333 -8.95 12.37 0.52
N PHE A 334 -8.18 12.31 1.61
CA PHE A 334 -6.86 12.92 1.65
C PHE A 334 -5.86 12.24 0.70
N SER A 335 -5.84 10.90 0.66
CA SER A 335 -4.97 10.17 -0.28
C SER A 335 -5.36 10.39 -1.73
N LEU A 336 -6.66 10.40 -2.06
CA LEU A 336 -7.13 10.66 -3.42
C LEU A 336 -6.80 12.08 -3.88
N GLN A 337 -7.02 13.10 -3.05
CA GLN A 337 -6.66 14.49 -3.38
C GLN A 337 -5.17 14.63 -3.73
N ARG A 338 -4.29 13.90 -3.03
CA ARG A 338 -2.85 13.87 -3.29
C ARG A 338 -2.46 13.12 -4.56
N LYS A 339 -3.25 12.13 -4.97
CA LYS A 339 -3.00 11.37 -6.21
C LYS A 339 -3.54 12.12 -7.43
N ILE A 340 -4.79 12.59 -7.37
CA ILE A 340 -5.50 13.27 -8.47
C ILE A 340 -4.80 14.58 -8.89
N THR A 341 -4.19 15.29 -7.94
CA THR A 341 -3.46 16.53 -8.23
C THR A 341 -2.14 16.32 -9.00
N ARG A 342 -1.77 15.08 -9.32
CA ARG A 342 -0.60 14.81 -10.17
C ARG A 342 -0.95 14.90 -11.66
N PRO A 343 -0.05 15.44 -12.50
CA PRO A 343 -0.24 15.47 -13.96
C PRO A 343 -0.50 14.07 -14.52
N LYS A 344 0.12 13.03 -13.94
CA LYS A 344 -0.12 11.62 -14.30
C LYS A 344 -1.59 11.20 -14.18
N SER A 345 -2.32 11.69 -13.17
CA SER A 345 -3.73 11.33 -12.97
C SER A 345 -4.66 12.01 -13.97
N PHE A 346 -4.32 13.22 -14.44
CA PHE A 346 -5.03 13.86 -15.54
C PHE A 346 -4.87 13.05 -16.83
N PHE A 347 -3.63 12.67 -17.20
CA PHE A 347 -3.39 11.84 -18.38
C PHE A 347 -4.06 10.46 -18.27
N PHE A 348 -4.09 9.86 -17.07
CA PHE A 348 -4.81 8.61 -16.83
C PHE A 348 -6.32 8.76 -17.06
N LEU A 349 -6.94 9.81 -16.50
CA LEU A 349 -8.37 10.06 -16.64
C LEU A 349 -8.74 10.38 -18.09
N LEU A 350 -7.94 11.19 -18.77
CA LEU A 350 -8.09 11.49 -20.20
C LEU A 350 -7.98 10.21 -21.04
N PHE A 351 -6.96 9.39 -20.79
CA PHE A 351 -6.79 8.12 -21.48
C PHE A 351 -7.98 7.17 -21.26
N PHE A 352 -8.46 7.05 -20.03
CA PHE A 352 -9.63 6.23 -19.70
C PHE A 352 -10.91 6.75 -20.35
N LEU A 353 -11.11 8.07 -20.36
CA LEU A 353 -12.23 8.71 -21.05
C LEU A 353 -12.19 8.45 -22.56
N LEU A 354 -11.03 8.62 -23.20
CA LEU A 354 -10.84 8.33 -24.62
C LEU A 354 -11.09 6.83 -24.93
N MET A 355 -10.69 5.93 -24.03
CA MET A 355 -10.99 4.50 -24.14
C MET A 355 -12.50 4.20 -24.07
N LEU A 356 -13.23 4.84 -23.15
CA LEU A 356 -14.69 4.72 -23.06
C LEU A 356 -15.39 5.28 -24.29
N ILE A 357 -14.93 6.43 -24.79
CA ILE A 357 -15.45 7.06 -26.01
C ILE A 357 -15.22 6.15 -27.21
N SER A 358 -14.00 5.63 -27.39
CA SER A 358 -13.67 4.67 -28.46
C SER A 358 -14.56 3.43 -28.41
N PHE A 359 -14.71 2.83 -27.22
CA PHE A 359 -15.56 1.67 -27.01
C PHE A 359 -17.03 1.96 -27.36
N TYR A 360 -17.56 3.12 -26.95
CA TYR A 360 -18.91 3.57 -27.30
C TYR A 360 -19.10 3.71 -28.82
N PHE A 361 -18.17 4.37 -29.51
CA PHE A 361 -18.23 4.53 -30.98
C PHE A 361 -18.08 3.20 -31.73
N GLN A 362 -17.25 2.28 -31.21
CA GLN A 362 -17.09 0.94 -31.77
C GLN A 362 -18.38 0.12 -31.60
N TRP A 363 -19.01 0.16 -30.42
CA TRP A 363 -20.29 -0.52 -30.17
C TRP A 363 -21.42 0.01 -31.06
N ARG A 364 -21.41 1.32 -31.34
CA ARG A 364 -22.35 1.96 -32.27
C ARG A 364 -22.01 1.74 -33.75
N GLY A 365 -20.89 1.10 -34.07
CA GLY A 365 -20.50 0.78 -35.45
C GLY A 365 -19.98 1.96 -36.26
N PHE A 366 -19.55 3.07 -35.64
CA PHE A 366 -18.98 4.22 -36.35
C PHE A 366 -17.56 3.96 -36.88
N LEU A 367 -16.82 3.04 -36.26
CA LEU A 367 -15.46 2.65 -36.62
C LEU A 367 -15.42 1.43 -37.56
N LYS A 368 -16.29 1.41 -38.60
CA LYS A 368 -16.27 0.36 -39.63
C LYS A 368 -15.03 0.50 -40.52
N ALA A 369 -14.50 -0.64 -40.97
CA ALA A 369 -13.29 -0.72 -41.79
C ALA A 369 -13.41 0.02 -43.15
N GLU A 370 -14.64 0.18 -43.66
CA GLU A 370 -14.96 0.88 -44.91
C GLU A 370 -14.50 2.35 -44.90
N ASN A 371 -14.82 3.10 -43.83
CA ASN A 371 -14.44 4.51 -43.68
C ASN A 371 -12.90 4.70 -43.63
N PHE A 372 -12.18 3.74 -43.06
CA PHE A 372 -10.70 3.76 -43.00
C PHE A 372 -10.08 3.37 -44.35
N ALA A 373 -10.68 2.42 -45.05
CA ALA A 373 -10.22 1.99 -46.37
C ALA A 373 -10.32 3.13 -47.40
N ASP A 374 -11.41 3.90 -47.38
CA ASP A 374 -11.58 5.02 -48.32
C ASP A 374 -10.63 6.18 -48.03
N THR A 375 -10.42 6.49 -46.74
CA THR A 375 -9.44 7.50 -46.30
C THR A 375 -8.02 7.11 -46.71
N ILE A 376 -7.62 5.84 -46.56
CA ILE A 376 -6.25 5.42 -46.88
C ILE A 376 -6.06 5.18 -48.39
N LYS A 377 -7.10 4.73 -49.11
CA LYS A 377 -7.07 4.64 -50.59
C LYS A 377 -6.80 6.00 -51.22
N ALA A 378 -7.38 7.08 -50.68
CA ALA A 378 -7.15 8.45 -51.14
C ALA A 378 -5.67 8.88 -51.08
N PHE A 379 -4.84 8.22 -50.26
CA PHE A 379 -3.42 8.50 -50.10
C PHE A 379 -2.48 7.38 -50.59
N SER A 380 -3.02 6.29 -51.15
CA SER A 380 -2.28 5.04 -51.44
C SER A 380 -1.09 5.19 -52.41
N GLY A 381 -1.02 6.27 -53.19
CA GLY A 381 0.11 6.60 -54.06
C GLY A 381 1.20 7.49 -53.44
N HIS A 382 1.01 8.00 -52.20
CA HIS A 382 1.95 8.93 -51.56
C HIS A 382 2.69 8.27 -50.39
N PRO A 383 4.01 8.47 -50.21
CA PRO A 383 4.77 7.90 -49.08
C PRO A 383 4.21 8.25 -47.69
N LEU A 384 3.48 9.36 -47.58
CA LEU A 384 2.80 9.79 -46.35
C LEU A 384 1.72 8.80 -45.86
N SER A 385 1.16 7.98 -46.76
CA SER A 385 0.16 6.96 -46.38
C SER A 385 0.72 5.91 -45.42
N ILE A 386 1.99 5.54 -45.57
CA ILE A 386 2.66 4.57 -44.70
C ILE A 386 2.84 5.16 -43.29
N ILE A 387 3.28 6.43 -43.21
CA ILE A 387 3.46 7.12 -41.92
C ILE A 387 2.12 7.27 -41.20
N LEU A 388 1.08 7.72 -41.92
CA LEU A 388 -0.26 7.87 -41.37
C LEU A 388 -0.82 6.51 -40.88
N TYR A 389 -0.66 5.46 -41.68
CA TYR A 389 -1.05 4.10 -41.31
C TYR A 389 -0.33 3.62 -40.04
N LEU A 390 0.98 3.84 -39.93
CA LEU A 390 1.76 3.46 -38.74
C LEU A 390 1.32 4.22 -37.49
N ILE A 391 1.01 5.51 -37.60
CA ILE A 391 0.47 6.31 -36.48
C ILE A 391 -0.88 5.74 -36.04
N ILE A 392 -1.79 5.51 -36.99
CA ILE A 392 -3.12 4.93 -36.71
C ILE A 392 -2.95 3.56 -36.03
N TYR A 393 -2.14 2.67 -36.58
CA TYR A 393 -1.95 1.33 -36.02
C TYR A 393 -1.18 1.32 -34.68
N THR A 394 -0.37 2.34 -34.41
CA THR A 394 0.26 2.50 -33.10
C THR A 394 -0.78 2.88 -32.03
N ILE A 395 -1.72 3.75 -32.38
CA ILE A 395 -2.69 4.32 -31.43
C ILE A 395 -3.91 3.39 -31.25
N ALA A 396 -4.43 2.86 -32.34
CA ALA A 396 -5.71 2.15 -32.41
C ALA A 396 -5.82 0.94 -31.44
N PRO A 397 -4.81 0.06 -31.29
CA PRO A 397 -4.87 -1.06 -30.36
C PRO A 397 -4.99 -0.62 -28.89
N SER A 398 -4.41 0.53 -28.54
CA SER A 398 -4.51 1.06 -27.17
C SER A 398 -5.95 1.46 -26.81
N PHE A 399 -6.78 1.76 -27.82
CA PHE A 399 -8.20 2.07 -27.70
C PHE A 399 -9.11 0.91 -28.09
N PHE A 400 -8.59 -0.33 -28.09
CA PHE A 400 -9.32 -1.57 -28.40
C PHE A 400 -9.91 -1.67 -29.82
N ILE A 401 -9.41 -0.83 -30.73
CA ILE A 401 -9.77 -0.90 -32.15
C ILE A 401 -9.13 -2.15 -32.76
N SER A 402 -9.88 -2.83 -33.65
CA SER A 402 -9.48 -4.12 -34.23
C SER A 402 -8.19 -4.01 -35.04
N SER A 403 -7.13 -4.66 -34.55
CA SER A 403 -5.85 -4.74 -35.24
C SER A 403 -5.92 -5.58 -36.52
N LEU A 404 -6.81 -6.57 -36.57
CA LEU A 404 -6.98 -7.46 -37.73
C LEU A 404 -7.39 -6.67 -38.98
N ALA A 405 -8.33 -5.74 -38.84
CA ALA A 405 -8.79 -4.90 -39.95
C ALA A 405 -7.63 -4.08 -40.54
N LEU A 406 -6.77 -3.51 -39.69
CA LEU A 406 -5.60 -2.76 -40.12
C LEU A 406 -4.56 -3.66 -40.80
N THR A 407 -4.34 -4.89 -40.30
CA THR A 407 -3.44 -5.86 -40.94
C THR A 407 -3.94 -6.24 -42.34
N LEU A 408 -5.21 -6.60 -42.48
CA LEU A 408 -5.82 -6.95 -43.77
C LEU A 408 -5.72 -5.78 -44.76
N LEU A 409 -5.98 -4.56 -44.30
CA LEU A 409 -5.88 -3.36 -45.11
C LEU A 409 -4.46 -3.11 -45.65
N ALA A 410 -3.43 -3.35 -44.83
CA ALA A 410 -2.04 -3.24 -45.27
C ALA A 410 -1.72 -4.21 -46.43
N GLY A 411 -2.21 -5.45 -46.34
CA GLY A 411 -2.09 -6.44 -47.39
C GLY A 411 -2.85 -6.07 -48.67
N PHE A 412 -4.06 -5.53 -48.51
CA PHE A 412 -4.86 -5.02 -49.61
C PHE A 412 -4.15 -3.87 -50.36
N LEU A 413 -3.54 -2.94 -49.65
CA LEU A 413 -2.91 -1.75 -50.25
C LEU A 413 -1.53 -2.03 -50.84
N TRP A 414 -0.64 -2.64 -50.05
CA TRP A 414 0.80 -2.75 -50.34
C TRP A 414 1.26 -4.19 -50.61
N GLY A 415 0.33 -5.13 -50.71
CA GLY A 415 0.62 -6.53 -50.98
C GLY A 415 1.10 -7.33 -49.76
N PRO A 416 1.35 -8.63 -49.94
CA PRO A 416 1.58 -9.55 -48.82
C PRO A 416 2.88 -9.28 -48.07
N LEU A 417 3.98 -9.07 -48.79
CA LEU A 417 5.32 -8.93 -48.20
C LEU A 417 5.57 -7.52 -47.65
N PHE A 418 5.46 -6.49 -48.50
CA PHE A 418 5.71 -5.11 -48.09
C PHE A 418 4.64 -4.61 -47.12
N GLY A 419 3.36 -4.86 -47.41
CA GLY A 419 2.27 -4.63 -46.47
C GLY A 419 2.42 -5.44 -45.17
N GLY A 420 2.93 -6.67 -45.24
CA GLY A 420 3.27 -7.49 -44.09
C GLY A 420 4.28 -6.83 -43.16
N LEU A 421 5.39 -6.33 -43.69
CA LEU A 421 6.40 -5.61 -42.90
C LEU A 421 5.87 -4.32 -42.26
N ILE A 422 5.08 -3.55 -43.02
CA ILE A 422 4.44 -2.32 -42.52
C ILE A 422 3.46 -2.66 -41.39
N ALA A 423 2.60 -3.67 -41.58
CA ALA A 423 1.65 -4.12 -40.58
C ALA A 423 2.33 -4.67 -39.32
N LEU A 424 3.39 -5.47 -39.47
CA LEU A 424 4.16 -5.99 -38.33
C LEU A 424 4.82 -4.87 -37.52
N THR A 425 5.35 -3.86 -38.22
CA THR A 425 5.93 -2.67 -37.57
C THR A 425 4.85 -1.90 -36.80
N GLY A 426 3.72 -1.59 -37.45
CA GLY A 426 2.59 -0.90 -36.81
C GLY A 426 2.03 -1.66 -35.61
N ALA A 427 1.81 -2.97 -35.75
CA ALA A 427 1.34 -3.85 -34.68
C ALA A 427 2.31 -3.88 -33.50
N THR A 428 3.63 -3.94 -33.77
CA THR A 428 4.67 -3.96 -32.72
C THR A 428 4.74 -2.63 -31.99
N LEU A 429 4.65 -1.50 -32.71
CA LEU A 429 4.59 -0.17 -32.12
C LEU A 429 3.34 0.00 -31.26
N GLY A 430 2.17 -0.42 -31.75
CA GLY A 430 0.92 -0.35 -30.98
C GLY A 430 0.92 -1.24 -29.75
N ALA A 431 1.44 -2.47 -29.88
CA ALA A 431 1.66 -3.35 -28.74
C ALA A 431 2.59 -2.75 -27.69
N THR A 432 3.63 -2.05 -28.14
CA THR A 432 4.60 -1.35 -27.29
C THR A 432 3.94 -0.19 -26.54
N LEU A 433 3.12 0.61 -27.22
CA LEU A 433 2.40 1.70 -26.59
C LEU A 433 1.47 1.21 -25.49
N SER A 434 0.60 0.22 -25.78
CA SER A 434 -0.31 -0.34 -24.76
C SER A 434 0.45 -0.96 -23.59
N PHE A 435 1.55 -1.66 -23.86
CA PHE A 435 2.43 -2.23 -22.84
C PHE A 435 3.02 -1.16 -21.92
N GLN A 436 3.52 -0.05 -22.47
CA GLN A 436 4.07 1.05 -21.69
C GLN A 436 2.99 1.78 -20.89
N LEU A 437 1.81 2.00 -21.47
CA LEU A 437 0.66 2.57 -20.77
C LEU A 437 0.27 1.70 -19.57
N ALA A 438 0.16 0.38 -19.75
CA ALA A 438 -0.10 -0.56 -18.65
C ALA A 438 0.94 -0.43 -17.54
N ARG A 439 2.21 -0.48 -17.93
CA ARG A 439 3.36 -0.42 -17.02
C ARG A 439 3.39 0.86 -16.21
N TYR A 440 3.15 1.99 -16.86
CA TYR A 440 3.24 3.31 -16.26
C TYR A 440 2.08 3.58 -15.29
N PHE A 441 0.85 3.20 -15.66
CA PHE A 441 -0.34 3.53 -14.88
C PHE A 441 -0.74 2.48 -13.83
N PHE A 442 -0.51 1.19 -14.11
CA PHE A 442 -1.16 0.12 -13.33
C PHE A 442 -0.19 -0.79 -12.57
N ARG A 443 1.10 -0.85 -12.93
CA ARG A 443 2.06 -1.80 -12.33
C ARG A 443 2.27 -1.59 -10.83
N GLU A 444 2.43 -0.35 -10.37
CA GLU A 444 2.57 -0.04 -8.94
C GLU A 444 1.32 -0.43 -8.13
N SER A 445 0.14 -0.21 -8.70
CA SER A 445 -1.13 -0.60 -8.08
C SER A 445 -1.25 -2.12 -7.94
N LEU A 446 -0.78 -2.88 -8.94
CA LEU A 446 -0.75 -4.33 -8.91
C LEU A 446 0.27 -4.88 -7.88
N LYS A 447 1.48 -4.33 -7.85
CA LYS A 447 2.52 -4.67 -6.85
C LYS A 447 1.99 -4.48 -5.42
N THR A 448 1.26 -3.39 -5.18
CA THR A 448 0.65 -3.11 -3.88
C THR A 448 -0.46 -4.09 -3.51
N ARG A 449 -1.25 -4.58 -4.50
CA ARG A 449 -2.36 -5.51 -4.25
C ARG A 449 -1.94 -6.97 -4.04
N LEU A 450 -0.93 -7.43 -4.79
CA LEU A 450 -0.47 -8.82 -4.72
C LEU A 450 0.34 -9.12 -3.46
N GLY A 451 0.92 -8.09 -2.82
CA GLY A 451 1.88 -8.25 -1.73
C GLY A 451 3.27 -8.61 -2.26
N LEU A 452 4.30 -8.40 -1.46
CA LEU A 452 5.69 -8.49 -1.93
C LEU A 452 6.12 -9.92 -2.27
N GLU A 453 5.72 -10.93 -1.49
CA GLU A 453 6.09 -12.33 -1.77
C GLU A 453 5.52 -12.81 -3.11
N LYS A 454 4.21 -12.66 -3.32
CA LYS A 454 3.57 -13.06 -4.58
C LYS A 454 4.09 -12.24 -5.75
N TRP A 455 4.35 -10.95 -5.53
CA TRP A 455 4.97 -10.11 -6.54
C TRP A 455 6.38 -10.57 -6.90
N LYS A 456 7.24 -10.92 -5.91
CA LYS A 456 8.60 -11.43 -6.16
C LYS A 456 8.56 -12.73 -6.94
N TYR A 457 7.72 -13.68 -6.53
CA TYR A 457 7.55 -14.95 -7.27
C TYR A 457 7.10 -14.70 -8.72
N PHE A 458 6.11 -13.82 -8.91
CA PHE A 458 5.64 -13.42 -10.24
C PHE A 458 6.72 -12.69 -11.06
N ASP A 459 7.49 -11.80 -10.43
CA ASP A 459 8.60 -11.05 -11.03
C ASP A 459 9.73 -11.98 -11.48
N GLU A 460 10.11 -12.95 -10.66
CA GLU A 460 11.13 -13.95 -10.97
C GLU A 460 10.72 -14.86 -12.13
N ILE A 461 9.49 -15.38 -12.11
CA ILE A 461 8.98 -16.23 -13.20
C ILE A 461 8.92 -15.44 -14.51
N THR A 462 8.37 -14.23 -14.47
CA THR A 462 8.23 -13.40 -15.68
C THR A 462 9.58 -12.93 -16.20
N LYS A 463 10.59 -12.73 -15.36
CA LYS A 463 11.98 -12.48 -15.82
C LYS A 463 12.61 -13.70 -16.47
N LYS A 464 12.47 -14.90 -15.86
CA LYS A 464 13.13 -16.11 -16.35
C LYS A 464 12.47 -16.70 -17.61
N HIS A 465 11.16 -16.61 -17.71
CA HIS A 465 10.36 -17.28 -18.75
C HIS A 465 9.48 -16.33 -19.58
N GLY A 466 9.59 -15.02 -19.38
CA GLY A 466 8.73 -14.03 -20.03
C GLY A 466 8.76 -14.05 -21.55
N TRP A 467 9.93 -14.23 -22.17
CA TRP A 467 10.05 -14.31 -23.62
C TRP A 467 9.26 -15.50 -24.20
N LYS A 468 9.23 -16.63 -23.48
CA LYS A 468 8.46 -17.82 -23.88
C LYS A 468 6.96 -17.55 -23.84
N ALA A 469 6.50 -16.85 -22.80
CA ALA A 469 5.10 -16.46 -22.66
C ALA A 469 4.67 -15.51 -23.80
N VAL A 470 5.49 -14.51 -24.13
CA VAL A 470 5.22 -13.60 -25.25
C VAL A 470 5.20 -14.39 -26.56
N ALA A 471 6.23 -15.19 -26.84
CA ALA A 471 6.31 -16.01 -28.04
C ALA A 471 5.09 -16.91 -28.23
N PHE A 472 4.69 -17.63 -27.17
CA PHE A 472 3.54 -18.52 -27.20
C PHE A 472 2.24 -17.77 -27.52
N VAL A 473 1.95 -16.66 -26.84
CA VAL A 473 0.74 -15.87 -27.07
C VAL A 473 0.71 -15.23 -28.46
N ARG A 474 1.87 -14.91 -29.05
CA ARG A 474 1.95 -14.37 -30.41
C ARG A 474 1.78 -15.42 -31.51
N LEU A 475 2.29 -16.64 -31.27
CA LEU A 475 2.09 -17.76 -32.19
C LEU A 475 0.67 -18.32 -32.11
N PHE A 476 0.09 -18.33 -30.91
CA PHE A 476 -1.25 -18.84 -30.64
C PHE A 476 -2.13 -17.71 -30.07
N PRO A 477 -2.71 -16.85 -30.92
CA PRO A 477 -3.51 -15.69 -30.49
C PRO A 477 -4.90 -16.12 -29.98
N LEU A 478 -4.93 -16.84 -28.85
CA LEU A 478 -6.15 -17.30 -28.17
C LEU A 478 -6.94 -16.15 -27.52
N PHE A 479 -6.27 -15.03 -27.27
CA PHE A 479 -6.83 -13.88 -26.57
C PHE A 479 -6.79 -12.63 -27.46
N PRO A 480 -7.70 -11.66 -27.24
CA PRO A 480 -7.71 -10.41 -28.00
C PRO A 480 -6.39 -9.64 -27.86
N PHE A 481 -5.86 -9.18 -29.00
CA PHE A 481 -4.55 -8.52 -29.08
C PHE A 481 -4.38 -7.31 -28.14
N PRO A 482 -5.34 -6.36 -28.03
CA PRO A 482 -5.24 -5.25 -27.08
C PRO A 482 -5.10 -5.70 -25.62
N VAL A 483 -5.86 -6.73 -25.21
CA VAL A 483 -5.90 -7.22 -23.83
C VAL A 483 -4.54 -7.75 -23.42
N VAL A 484 -3.95 -8.63 -24.25
CA VAL A 484 -2.65 -9.25 -23.93
C VAL A 484 -1.53 -8.23 -23.85
N ASN A 485 -1.58 -7.15 -24.65
CA ASN A 485 -0.56 -6.10 -24.61
C ASN A 485 -0.55 -5.38 -23.25
N TYR A 486 -1.74 -5.07 -22.71
CA TYR A 486 -1.85 -4.50 -21.36
C TYR A 486 -1.41 -5.50 -20.28
N LEU A 487 -1.81 -6.77 -20.39
CA LEU A 487 -1.40 -7.81 -19.44
C LEU A 487 0.12 -7.95 -19.38
N PHE A 488 0.80 -8.02 -20.52
CA PHE A 488 2.26 -8.06 -20.56
C PHE A 488 2.90 -6.80 -19.98
N GLY A 489 2.29 -5.61 -20.15
CA GLY A 489 2.77 -4.36 -19.54
C GLY A 489 2.80 -4.38 -18.00
N LEU A 490 1.91 -5.17 -17.39
CA LEU A 490 1.87 -5.38 -15.93
C LEU A 490 2.98 -6.32 -15.43
N THR A 491 3.57 -7.13 -16.32
CA THR A 491 4.66 -8.06 -15.99
C THR A 491 6.00 -7.35 -15.88
N SER A 492 7.02 -8.11 -15.48
CA SER A 492 8.40 -7.63 -15.33
C SER A 492 9.30 -7.88 -16.52
N ILE A 493 8.72 -8.28 -17.66
CA ILE A 493 9.41 -8.48 -18.93
C ILE A 493 10.01 -7.14 -19.38
N ASP A 494 11.28 -7.09 -19.76
CA ASP A 494 11.87 -5.86 -20.26
C ASP A 494 11.29 -5.48 -21.63
N LEU A 495 11.36 -4.18 -21.95
CA LEU A 495 10.77 -3.67 -23.19
C LEU A 495 11.42 -4.27 -24.44
N LYS A 496 12.73 -4.54 -24.41
CA LYS A 496 13.46 -5.06 -25.59
C LYS A 496 13.00 -6.47 -25.91
N THR A 497 12.95 -7.35 -24.91
CA THR A 497 12.42 -8.72 -25.04
C THR A 497 11.00 -8.71 -25.58
N TYR A 498 10.12 -7.86 -25.03
CA TYR A 498 8.74 -7.77 -25.49
C TYR A 498 8.63 -7.34 -26.97
N VAL A 499 9.38 -6.32 -27.38
CA VAL A 499 9.39 -5.79 -28.76
C VAL A 499 9.92 -6.84 -29.74
N ILE A 500 11.08 -7.43 -29.45
CA ILE A 500 11.74 -8.43 -30.32
C ILE A 500 10.84 -9.66 -30.46
N CYS A 501 10.38 -10.22 -29.34
CA CYS A 501 9.50 -11.39 -29.39
C CYS A 501 8.19 -11.07 -30.12
N THR A 502 7.60 -9.90 -29.89
CA THR A 502 6.36 -9.50 -30.58
C THR A 502 6.59 -9.43 -32.09
N PHE A 503 7.65 -8.78 -32.55
CA PHE A 503 7.94 -8.64 -33.98
C PHE A 503 8.15 -9.98 -34.68
N PHE A 504 9.02 -10.85 -34.13
CA PHE A 504 9.38 -12.11 -34.78
C PHE A 504 8.30 -13.18 -34.67
N PHE A 505 7.69 -13.36 -33.49
CA PHE A 505 6.70 -14.43 -33.30
C PHE A 505 5.33 -14.09 -33.87
N MET A 506 5.01 -12.81 -34.15
CA MET A 506 3.82 -12.45 -34.92
C MET A 506 4.02 -12.53 -36.43
N ALA A 507 5.26 -12.56 -36.93
CA ALA A 507 5.55 -12.50 -38.36
C ALA A 507 4.78 -13.55 -39.19
N PRO A 508 4.73 -14.84 -38.82
CA PRO A 508 4.03 -15.85 -39.62
C PRO A 508 2.54 -15.53 -39.78
N ALA A 509 1.86 -15.21 -38.67
CA ALA A 509 0.44 -14.85 -38.71
C ALA A 509 0.22 -13.51 -39.44
N GLY A 510 1.09 -12.52 -39.22
CA GLY A 510 1.03 -11.22 -39.87
C GLY A 510 1.08 -11.32 -41.39
N PHE A 511 2.07 -12.04 -41.93
CA PHE A 511 2.20 -12.27 -43.38
C PHE A 511 1.03 -13.09 -43.96
N ALA A 512 0.49 -14.06 -43.20
CA ALA A 512 -0.68 -14.79 -43.64
C ALA A 512 -1.91 -13.87 -43.74
N TYR A 513 -2.16 -13.02 -42.74
CA TYR A 513 -3.29 -12.08 -42.77
C TYR A 513 -3.11 -11.01 -43.85
N THR A 514 -1.92 -10.44 -44.05
CA THR A 514 -1.71 -9.52 -45.18
C THR A 514 -1.87 -10.23 -46.52
N GLY A 515 -1.47 -11.50 -46.62
CA GLY A 515 -1.76 -12.36 -47.78
C GLY A 515 -3.25 -12.54 -48.03
N LEU A 516 -4.07 -12.74 -46.99
CA LEU A 516 -5.53 -12.79 -47.11
C LEU A 516 -6.09 -11.44 -47.61
N GLY A 517 -5.59 -10.32 -47.08
CA GLY A 517 -5.97 -8.98 -47.54
C GLY A 517 -5.65 -8.73 -49.02
N PHE A 518 -4.48 -9.18 -49.47
CA PHE A 518 -4.09 -9.14 -50.88
C PHE A 518 -4.96 -10.06 -51.75
N SER A 519 -5.25 -11.27 -51.27
CA SER A 519 -6.12 -12.22 -51.97
C SER A 519 -7.53 -11.67 -52.16
N LEU A 520 -8.05 -10.96 -51.15
CA LEU A 520 -9.34 -10.28 -51.25
C LEU A 520 -9.33 -9.22 -52.36
N LYS A 521 -8.24 -8.45 -52.51
CA LYS A 521 -8.07 -7.51 -53.63
C LYS A 521 -8.05 -8.22 -54.97
N SER A 522 -7.25 -9.28 -55.12
CA SER A 522 -7.13 -10.02 -56.37
C SER A 522 -8.43 -10.71 -56.79
N ILE A 523 -9.23 -11.19 -55.84
CA ILE A 523 -10.55 -11.79 -56.14
C ILE A 523 -11.55 -10.71 -56.57
N LEU A 524 -11.67 -9.62 -55.80
CA LEU A 524 -12.67 -8.58 -56.05
C LEU A 524 -12.41 -7.74 -57.31
N PHE A 525 -11.14 -7.45 -57.61
CA PHE A 525 -10.77 -6.54 -58.71
C PHE A 525 -10.17 -7.23 -59.93
N GLU A 526 -9.61 -8.44 -59.78
CA GLU A 526 -8.93 -9.16 -60.87
C GLU A 526 -9.53 -10.54 -61.18
N GLY A 527 -10.49 -11.03 -60.37
CA GLY A 527 -11.06 -12.38 -60.53
C GLY A 527 -10.10 -13.54 -60.28
N LYS A 528 -8.92 -13.30 -59.70
CA LYS A 528 -7.86 -14.31 -59.52
C LYS A 528 -7.90 -14.94 -58.13
N PHE A 529 -8.08 -16.25 -58.07
CA PHE A 529 -8.07 -17.03 -56.82
C PHE A 529 -6.69 -17.56 -56.43
N PHE A 530 -5.71 -17.54 -57.33
CA PHE A 530 -4.38 -18.13 -57.10
C PHE A 530 -3.68 -17.64 -55.81
N PRO A 531 -3.70 -16.33 -55.45
CA PRO A 531 -3.09 -15.85 -54.21
C PRO A 531 -3.71 -16.46 -52.94
N LEU A 532 -5.01 -16.76 -52.96
CA LEU A 532 -5.70 -17.36 -51.82
C LEU A 532 -5.18 -18.77 -51.54
N PHE A 533 -4.98 -19.57 -52.59
CA PHE A 533 -4.42 -20.92 -52.46
C PHE A 533 -3.01 -20.91 -51.89
N LEU A 534 -2.17 -19.93 -52.25
CA LEU A 534 -0.84 -19.77 -51.68
C LEU A 534 -0.88 -19.47 -50.17
N VAL A 535 -1.81 -18.62 -49.73
CA VAL A 535 -1.99 -18.32 -48.31
C VAL A 535 -2.49 -19.54 -47.54
N LEU A 536 -3.45 -20.28 -48.09
CA LEU A 536 -3.96 -21.51 -47.48
C LEU A 536 -2.88 -22.59 -47.40
N ALA A 537 -2.06 -22.76 -48.45
CA ALA A 537 -0.92 -23.66 -48.45
C ALA A 537 0.16 -23.25 -47.42
N PHE A 538 0.43 -21.96 -47.29
CA PHE A 538 1.33 -21.44 -46.26
C PHE A 538 0.81 -21.71 -44.84
N LEU A 539 -0.48 -21.48 -44.57
CA LEU A 539 -1.09 -21.79 -43.28
C LEU A 539 -1.08 -23.29 -42.98
N PHE A 540 -1.34 -24.13 -43.99
CA PHE A 540 -1.31 -25.58 -43.86
C PHE A 540 0.12 -26.10 -43.56
N THR A 541 1.13 -25.61 -44.27
CA THR A 541 2.53 -25.98 -44.01
C THR A 541 3.01 -25.47 -42.65
N LEU A 542 2.64 -24.25 -42.26
CA LEU A 542 2.95 -23.68 -40.95
C LEU A 542 2.35 -24.50 -39.80
N THR A 543 1.08 -24.93 -39.93
CA THR A 543 0.43 -25.75 -38.90
C THR A 543 1.07 -27.13 -38.76
N ILE A 544 1.47 -27.78 -39.86
CA ILE A 544 2.24 -29.03 -39.85
C ILE A 544 3.60 -28.83 -39.18
N LEU A 545 4.32 -27.77 -39.54
CA LEU A 545 5.63 -27.44 -38.98
C LEU A 545 5.54 -27.19 -37.47
N LEU A 546 4.57 -26.40 -37.01
CA LEU A 546 4.34 -26.16 -35.59
C LEU A 546 4.00 -27.44 -34.83
N ARG A 547 3.19 -28.33 -35.41
CA ARG A 547 2.87 -29.66 -34.82
C ARG A 547 4.07 -30.59 -34.77
N TYR A 548 4.96 -30.53 -35.75
CA TYR A 548 6.21 -31.29 -35.76
C TYR A 548 7.18 -30.77 -34.70
N LEU A 549 7.34 -29.44 -34.62
CA LEU A 549 8.18 -28.78 -33.61
C LEU A 549 7.66 -29.02 -32.20
N SER A 550 6.34 -29.01 -31.97
CA SER A 550 5.73 -29.28 -30.65
C SER A 550 5.88 -30.73 -30.19
N LYS A 551 6.10 -31.69 -31.11
CA LYS A 551 6.43 -33.08 -30.74
C LYS A 551 7.91 -33.25 -30.39
N LYS A 552 8.80 -32.50 -31.05
CA LYS A 552 10.25 -32.62 -30.91
C LYS A 552 10.79 -31.82 -29.70
N TRP A 553 10.17 -30.68 -29.44
CA TRP A 553 10.37 -29.89 -28.23
C TRP A 553 9.24 -30.31 -27.30
N LYS A 554 9.51 -31.10 -26.25
CA LYS A 554 8.52 -31.44 -25.21
C LYS A 554 8.06 -30.14 -24.51
N LEU A 555 7.18 -29.39 -25.16
CA LEU A 555 6.51 -28.18 -24.67
C LEU A 555 5.27 -28.55 -23.87
#